data_AF-A0A379GFH0-F1
#
_entry.id   AF-A0A379GFH0-F1
#
_cell.length_a   1.000
_cell.length_b   1.000
_cell.length_c   1.000
_cell.angle_alpha   90.00
_cell.angle_beta   90.00
_cell.angle_gamma   90.00
#
_symmetry.space_group_name_H-M   'P 1'
#
loop_
_entity.id
_entity.type
_entity.pdbx_description
1 polymer ?
#
loop_
_entity_poly.entity_id
_entity_poly.type
_entity_poly.pdbx_seq_one_letter_code
_entity_poly.pdbx_strand_id
1 'polypeptide(L)'
;MLIQIHGQHAHQQLLEPRYQKHLLDIYANEPALLKKMKAAYQTWHQSCQTLATFQQQSLEREARQQLIDYHLKELNEFQPVAGEYPELDQEYKRLSNCGQFLTLSQNSLQILSDNEEQNILSMLNVAKHEISELSTMESQFNSLLDMLEEASIQISEVSDELRHYSDRLEMDPNRLFELEKRISKYISLSRKHRVTPEELYELHQQLIEEKEALLRQNDGL
;
A
#
# COMPACT_ATOMS: atom_id res chain seq x y z
N MET A 1 -29.72 68.82 -48.39
CA MET A 1 -28.80 68.56 -49.51
C MET A 1 -27.53 67.94 -48.93
N LEU A 2 -27.41 66.60 -48.99
CA LEU A 2 -26.10 65.94 -48.94
C LEU A 2 -26.25 64.56 -49.56
N ILE A 3 -25.62 64.47 -50.72
CA ILE A 3 -25.51 63.33 -51.61
C ILE A 3 -24.91 62.16 -50.80
N GLN A 4 -25.75 61.19 -50.40
CA GLN A 4 -25.27 59.90 -49.95
C GLN A 4 -24.85 59.12 -51.20
N ILE A 5 -23.55 59.17 -51.48
CA ILE A 5 -22.86 58.38 -52.49
C ILE A 5 -23.28 56.92 -52.29
N HIS A 6 -24.13 56.41 -53.19
CA HIS A 6 -24.45 55.00 -53.34
C HIS A 6 -23.22 54.30 -53.91
N GLY A 7 -22.22 54.04 -53.08
CA GLY A 7 -21.04 53.28 -53.45
C GLY A 7 -21.32 51.78 -53.33
N GLN A 8 -20.80 50.97 -54.26
CA GLN A 8 -20.89 49.50 -54.39
C GLN A 8 -20.68 48.67 -53.10
N HIS A 9 -20.28 49.29 -51.98
CA HIS A 9 -20.04 48.67 -50.69
C HIS A 9 -21.24 48.77 -49.73
N ALA A 10 -22.18 49.71 -49.93
CA ALA A 10 -23.38 49.85 -49.10
C ALA A 10 -24.33 48.65 -49.23
N HIS A 11 -24.35 48.02 -50.41
CA HIS A 11 -25.19 46.84 -50.67
C HIS A 11 -24.68 45.59 -49.93
N GLN A 12 -23.37 45.47 -49.72
CA GLN A 12 -22.77 44.39 -48.92
C GLN A 12 -23.03 44.58 -47.42
N GLN A 13 -22.92 45.82 -46.92
CA GLN A 13 -23.24 46.12 -45.51
C GLN A 13 -24.73 45.90 -45.21
N LEU A 14 -25.64 46.17 -46.15
CA LEU A 14 -27.07 45.89 -46.00
C LEU A 14 -27.41 44.40 -45.89
N LEU A 15 -26.50 43.49 -46.24
CA LEU A 15 -26.67 42.04 -46.06
C LEU A 15 -26.11 41.55 -44.72
N GLU A 16 -25.37 42.39 -43.99
CA GLU A 16 -24.84 42.03 -42.67
C GLU A 16 -25.93 42.14 -41.61
N PRO A 17 -26.25 41.05 -40.88
CA PRO A 17 -27.29 41.05 -39.85
C PRO A 17 -27.07 42.09 -38.75
N ARG A 18 -25.81 42.43 -38.46
CA ARG A 18 -25.44 43.46 -37.47
C ARG A 18 -25.81 44.87 -37.93
N TYR A 19 -25.61 45.17 -39.21
CA TYR A 19 -25.91 46.49 -39.78
C TYR A 19 -27.43 46.66 -39.99
N GLN A 20 -28.12 45.62 -40.44
CA GLN A 20 -29.60 45.60 -40.52
C GLN A 20 -30.25 45.85 -39.15
N LYS A 21 -29.78 45.16 -38.10
CA LYS A 21 -30.23 45.39 -36.72
C LYS A 21 -29.97 46.84 -36.28
N HIS A 22 -28.79 47.37 -36.57
CA HIS A 22 -28.44 48.75 -36.19
C HIS A 22 -29.37 49.78 -36.86
N LEU A 23 -29.71 49.59 -38.14
CA LEU A 23 -30.68 50.42 -38.84
C LEU A 23 -32.08 50.34 -38.21
N LEU A 24 -32.52 49.15 -37.80
CA LEU A 24 -33.79 48.97 -37.07
C LEU A 24 -33.77 49.65 -35.70
N ASP A 25 -32.67 49.53 -34.96
CA ASP A 25 -32.48 50.17 -33.65
C ASP A 25 -32.49 51.70 -33.76
N ILE A 26 -31.87 52.26 -34.82
CA ILE A 26 -31.93 53.70 -35.15
C ILE A 26 -33.36 54.12 -35.50
N TYR A 27 -34.06 53.33 -36.32
CA TYR A 27 -35.44 53.62 -36.72
C TYR A 27 -36.40 53.60 -35.52
N ALA A 28 -36.24 52.64 -34.60
CA ALA A 28 -37.04 52.56 -33.38
C ALA A 28 -36.78 53.71 -32.39
N ASN A 29 -35.58 54.31 -32.42
CA ASN A 29 -35.19 55.51 -31.65
C ASN A 29 -35.46 55.43 -30.12
N GLU A 30 -35.27 54.26 -29.52
CA GLU A 30 -35.50 54.00 -28.09
C GLU A 30 -34.20 53.62 -27.34
N PRO A 31 -33.22 54.53 -27.23
CA PRO A 31 -31.91 54.23 -26.65
C PRO A 31 -31.97 53.83 -25.16
N ALA A 32 -32.99 54.30 -24.43
CA ALA A 32 -33.20 53.95 -23.03
C ALA A 32 -33.62 52.46 -22.89
N LEU A 33 -34.48 51.97 -23.77
CA LEU A 33 -34.91 50.57 -23.78
C LEU A 33 -33.74 49.64 -24.17
N LEU A 34 -32.97 50.01 -25.19
CA LEU A 34 -31.77 49.26 -25.59
C LEU A 34 -30.72 49.19 -24.47
N LYS A 35 -30.51 50.29 -23.72
CA LYS A 35 -29.62 50.30 -22.56
C LYS A 35 -30.12 49.38 -21.44
N LYS A 36 -31.42 49.39 -21.15
CA LYS A 36 -32.04 48.47 -20.16
C LYS A 36 -31.90 47.01 -20.59
N MET A 37 -32.19 46.70 -21.85
CA MET A 37 -32.04 45.36 -22.42
C MET A 37 -30.57 44.88 -22.33
N LYS A 38 -29.62 45.73 -22.70
CA LYS A 38 -28.19 45.39 -22.63
C LYS A 38 -27.74 45.13 -21.19
N ALA A 39 -28.17 45.94 -20.24
CA ALA A 39 -27.86 45.74 -18.82
C ALA A 39 -28.48 44.43 -18.30
N ALA A 40 -29.76 44.18 -18.59
CA ALA A 40 -30.43 42.94 -18.20
C ALA A 40 -29.76 41.69 -18.80
N TYR A 41 -29.36 41.76 -20.08
CA TYR A 41 -28.61 40.69 -20.74
C TYR A 41 -27.24 40.45 -20.09
N GLN A 42 -26.50 41.51 -19.73
CA GLN A 42 -25.22 41.38 -19.04
C GLN A 42 -25.38 40.72 -17.68
N THR A 43 -26.37 41.14 -16.89
CA THR A 43 -26.67 40.52 -15.59
C THR A 43 -27.07 39.06 -15.73
N TRP A 44 -27.94 38.74 -16.70
CA TRP A 44 -28.33 37.36 -17.00
C TRP A 44 -27.12 36.51 -17.39
N HIS A 45 -26.28 37.00 -18.32
CA HIS A 45 -25.12 36.28 -18.80
C HIS A 45 -24.10 36.03 -17.69
N GLN A 46 -23.82 37.03 -16.85
CA GLN A 46 -22.97 36.88 -15.67
C GLN A 46 -23.55 35.84 -14.70
N SER A 47 -24.86 35.91 -14.43
CA SER A 47 -25.54 34.94 -13.54
C SER A 47 -25.45 33.51 -14.10
N CYS A 48 -25.59 33.32 -15.41
CA CYS A 48 -25.41 32.02 -16.05
C CYS A 48 -23.98 31.50 -15.95
N GLN A 49 -22.97 32.35 -16.11
CA GLN A 49 -21.57 31.96 -15.93
C GLN A 49 -21.30 31.55 -14.48
N THR A 50 -21.74 32.35 -13.51
CA THR A 50 -21.62 32.05 -12.09
C THR A 50 -22.33 30.75 -11.71
N LEU A 51 -23.54 30.53 -12.23
CA LEU A 51 -24.27 29.27 -12.03
C LEU A 51 -23.50 28.07 -12.59
N ALA A 52 -22.97 28.17 -13.81
CA ALA A 52 -22.18 27.10 -14.42
C ALA A 52 -20.93 26.77 -13.59
N THR A 53 -20.23 27.79 -13.08
CA THR A 53 -19.09 27.60 -12.19
C THR A 53 -19.48 26.89 -10.89
N PHE A 54 -20.57 27.31 -10.24
CA PHE A 54 -21.04 26.64 -9.01
C PHE A 54 -21.51 25.21 -9.26
N GLN A 55 -22.16 24.94 -10.38
CA GLN A 55 -22.55 23.58 -10.77
C GLN A 55 -21.33 22.67 -10.96
N GLN A 56 -20.29 23.16 -11.64
CA GLN A 56 -19.05 22.41 -11.81
C GLN A 56 -18.36 22.15 -10.46
N GLN A 57 -18.24 23.18 -9.62
CA GLN A 57 -17.64 23.03 -8.29
C GLN A 57 -18.42 22.05 -7.41
N SER A 58 -19.75 22.03 -7.49
CA SER A 58 -20.60 21.08 -6.78
C SER A 58 -20.33 19.64 -7.23
N LEU A 59 -20.21 19.40 -8.53
CA LEU A 59 -19.91 18.07 -9.08
C LEU A 59 -18.51 17.57 -8.68
N GLU A 60 -17.51 18.44 -8.78
CA GLU A 60 -16.13 18.11 -8.37
C GLU A 60 -16.06 17.79 -6.87
N ARG A 61 -16.81 18.53 -6.06
CA ARG A 61 -16.89 18.32 -4.62
C ARG A 61 -17.60 17.02 -4.25
N GLU A 62 -18.72 16.70 -4.91
CA GLU A 62 -19.44 15.45 -4.70
C GLU A 62 -18.56 14.24 -5.06
N ALA A 63 -17.86 14.30 -6.20
CA ALA A 63 -16.93 13.26 -6.61
C ALA A 63 -15.78 13.08 -5.60
N ARG A 64 -15.22 14.18 -5.08
CA ARG A 64 -14.19 14.16 -4.05
C ARG A 64 -14.70 13.53 -2.75
N GLN A 65 -15.91 13.89 -2.32
CA GLN A 65 -16.52 13.32 -1.11
C GLN A 65 -16.72 11.81 -1.24
N GLN A 66 -17.25 11.33 -2.37
CA GLN A 66 -17.42 9.90 -2.63
C GLN A 66 -16.09 9.14 -2.60
N LEU A 67 -15.03 9.72 -3.16
CA LEU A 67 -13.69 9.15 -3.15
C LEU A 67 -13.13 9.03 -1.73
N ILE A 68 -13.23 10.10 -0.92
CA ILE A 68 -12.79 10.09 0.47
C ILE A 68 -13.59 9.07 1.30
N ASP A 69 -14.91 9.03 1.13
CA ASP A 69 -15.77 8.07 1.82
C ASP A 69 -15.41 6.62 1.49
N TYR A 70 -15.07 6.34 0.24
CA TYR A 70 -14.60 5.03 -0.19
C TYR A 70 -13.27 4.64 0.51
N HIS A 71 -12.28 5.54 0.51
CA HIS A 71 -10.99 5.28 1.15
C HIS A 71 -11.12 5.15 2.67
N LEU A 72 -11.91 6.02 3.31
CA LEU A 72 -12.16 5.96 4.75
C LEU A 72 -12.89 4.69 5.15
N LYS A 73 -13.86 4.21 4.38
CA LYS A 73 -14.56 2.96 4.69
C LYS A 73 -13.56 1.80 4.85
N GLU A 74 -12.66 1.64 3.89
CA GLU A 74 -11.66 0.58 3.90
C GLU A 74 -10.67 0.73 5.08
N LEU A 75 -10.18 1.95 5.34
CA LEU A 75 -9.25 2.20 6.44
C LEU A 75 -9.92 2.07 7.81
N ASN A 76 -11.21 2.43 7.92
CA ASN A 76 -12.00 2.25 9.15
C ASN A 76 -12.27 0.77 9.45
N GLU A 77 -12.45 -0.07 8.42
CA GLU A 77 -12.54 -1.53 8.60
C GLU A 77 -11.21 -2.14 9.05
N PHE A 78 -10.08 -1.56 8.61
CA PHE A 78 -8.75 -2.03 8.98
C PHE A 78 -8.28 -1.55 10.36
N GLN A 79 -8.64 -0.33 10.74
CA GLN A 79 -8.24 0.35 11.97
C GLN A 79 -6.71 0.40 12.12
N PRO A 80 -6.01 1.18 11.28
CA PRO A 80 -4.57 1.37 11.45
C PRO A 80 -4.30 2.09 12.78
N VAL A 81 -3.23 1.72 13.45
CA VAL A 81 -2.82 2.30 14.73
C VAL A 81 -1.44 2.97 14.56
N ALA A 82 -1.26 4.13 15.19
CA ALA A 82 -0.01 4.86 15.16
C ALA A 82 1.15 4.00 15.67
N GLY A 83 2.22 3.88 14.89
CA GLY A 83 3.42 3.13 15.29
C GLY A 83 3.26 1.61 15.34
N GLU A 84 2.10 1.05 15.01
CA GLU A 84 1.87 -0.40 15.11
C GLU A 84 2.72 -1.18 14.08
N TYR A 85 2.83 -0.68 12.84
CA TYR A 85 3.57 -1.41 11.79
C TYR A 85 5.04 -1.67 12.14
N PRO A 86 5.84 -0.67 12.58
CA PRO A 86 7.21 -0.90 13.04
C PRO A 86 7.33 -1.95 14.14
N GLU A 87 6.42 -1.94 15.12
CA GLU A 87 6.41 -2.91 16.23
C GLU A 87 6.12 -4.32 15.71
N LEU A 88 5.11 -4.47 14.84
CA LEU A 88 4.76 -5.74 14.21
C LEU A 88 5.90 -6.27 13.34
N ASP A 89 6.54 -5.42 12.54
CA ASP A 89 7.67 -5.81 11.68
C ASP A 89 8.87 -6.30 12.51
N GLN A 90 9.17 -5.62 13.62
CA GLN A 90 10.22 -6.04 14.54
C GLN A 90 9.88 -7.39 15.20
N GLU A 91 8.65 -7.55 15.68
CA GLU A 91 8.18 -8.81 16.29
C GLU A 91 8.21 -9.96 15.28
N TYR A 92 7.76 -9.70 14.04
CA TYR A 92 7.78 -10.67 12.94
C TYR A 92 9.19 -11.12 12.60
N LYS A 93 10.14 -10.19 12.44
CA LYS A 93 11.55 -10.53 12.18
C LYS A 93 12.13 -11.41 13.27
N ARG A 94 11.83 -11.10 14.54
CA ARG A 94 12.28 -11.91 15.68
C ARG A 94 11.71 -13.33 15.60
N LEU A 95 10.39 -13.49 15.44
CA LEU A 95 9.73 -14.79 15.41
C LEU A 95 10.06 -15.61 14.16
N SER A 96 10.20 -14.96 12.99
CA SER A 96 10.61 -15.60 11.74
C SER A 96 12.03 -16.17 11.83
N ASN A 97 12.96 -15.42 12.43
CA ASN A 97 14.31 -15.90 12.70
C ASN A 97 14.31 -17.12 13.64
N CYS A 98 13.47 -17.11 14.69
CA CYS A 98 13.30 -18.27 15.57
C CYS A 98 12.75 -19.48 14.80
N GLY A 99 11.76 -19.30 13.92
CA GLY A 99 11.20 -20.38 13.10
C GLY A 99 12.22 -21.00 12.13
N GLN A 100 13.03 -20.15 11.48
CA GLN A 100 14.14 -20.62 10.65
C GLN A 100 15.18 -21.40 11.47
N PHE A 101 15.56 -20.88 12.64
CA PHE A 101 16.48 -21.56 13.53
C PHE A 101 15.96 -22.95 13.94
N LEU A 102 14.70 -23.06 14.35
CA LEU A 102 14.10 -24.34 14.75
C LEU A 102 14.08 -25.35 13.61
N THR A 103 13.75 -24.89 12.40
CA THR A 103 13.72 -25.74 11.20
C THR A 103 15.12 -26.24 10.85
N LEU A 104 16.12 -25.36 10.86
CA LEU A 104 17.51 -25.73 10.63
C LEU A 104 18.03 -26.69 11.71
N SER A 105 17.68 -26.42 12.98
CA SER A 105 18.08 -27.25 14.11
C SER A 105 17.49 -28.66 14.02
N GLN A 106 16.19 -28.79 13.71
CA GLN A 106 15.55 -30.09 13.48
C GLN A 106 16.19 -30.85 12.31
N ASN A 107 16.46 -30.18 11.19
CA ASN A 107 17.13 -30.80 10.04
C ASN A 107 18.54 -31.27 10.40
N SER A 108 19.30 -30.47 11.14
CA SER A 108 20.63 -30.85 11.63
C SER A 108 20.57 -32.02 12.60
N LEU A 109 19.60 -32.06 13.53
CA LEU A 109 19.40 -33.19 14.43
C LEU A 109 19.07 -34.48 13.67
N GLN A 110 18.23 -34.42 12.64
CA GLN A 110 17.96 -35.57 11.76
C GLN A 110 19.24 -36.10 11.11
N ILE A 111 20.13 -35.23 10.62
CA ILE A 111 21.41 -35.63 10.02
C ILE A 111 22.35 -36.24 11.07
N LEU A 112 22.44 -35.64 12.26
CA LEU A 112 23.42 -36.00 13.27
C LEU A 112 23.02 -37.28 14.03
N SER A 113 21.77 -37.38 14.49
CA SER A 113 21.35 -38.38 15.48
C SER A 113 19.93 -38.94 15.33
N ASP A 114 18.95 -38.16 14.87
CA ASP A 114 17.52 -38.51 14.99
C ASP A 114 16.93 -39.32 13.83
N ASN A 115 17.59 -39.39 12.67
CA ASN A 115 17.06 -40.15 11.53
C ASN A 115 17.26 -41.66 11.75
N GLU A 116 16.16 -42.42 11.75
CA GLU A 116 16.15 -43.87 11.98
C GLU A 116 16.78 -44.69 10.84
N GLU A 117 16.73 -44.19 9.59
CA GLU A 117 17.30 -44.91 8.44
C GLU A 117 18.82 -44.73 8.37
N GLN A 118 19.28 -43.47 8.42
CA GLN A 118 20.70 -43.14 8.30
C GLN A 118 21.00 -41.78 8.95
N ASN A 119 21.91 -41.78 9.91
CA ASN A 119 22.44 -40.59 10.57
C ASN A 119 23.96 -40.74 10.81
N ILE A 120 24.64 -39.65 11.13
CA ILE A 120 26.10 -39.66 11.27
C ILE A 120 26.54 -40.58 12.42
N LEU A 121 25.85 -40.58 13.57
CA LEU A 121 26.19 -41.47 14.69
C LEU A 121 26.04 -42.95 14.33
N SER A 122 24.97 -43.33 13.62
CA SER A 122 24.76 -44.71 13.19
C SER A 122 25.83 -45.15 12.19
N MET A 123 26.19 -44.29 11.24
CA MET A 123 27.29 -44.54 10.30
C MET A 123 28.65 -44.66 11.00
N LEU A 124 28.93 -43.83 12.01
CA LEU A 124 30.15 -43.94 12.82
C LEU A 124 30.20 -45.25 13.59
N ASN A 125 29.08 -45.71 14.15
CA ASN A 125 29.02 -46.99 14.85
C ASN A 125 29.30 -48.18 13.92
N VAL A 126 28.82 -48.14 12.67
CA VAL A 126 29.17 -49.14 11.65
C VAL A 126 30.67 -49.11 11.35
N ALA A 127 31.26 -47.94 11.12
CA ALA A 127 32.69 -47.80 10.87
C ALA A 127 33.56 -48.26 12.04
N LYS A 128 33.15 -47.94 13.28
CA LYS A 128 33.80 -48.44 14.51
C LYS A 128 33.78 -49.95 14.57
N HIS A 129 32.66 -50.59 14.22
CA HIS A 129 32.56 -52.05 14.22
C HIS A 129 33.54 -52.70 13.25
N GLU A 130 33.58 -52.22 11.99
CA GLU A 130 34.50 -52.75 10.97
C GLU A 130 35.98 -52.52 11.34
N ILE A 131 36.33 -51.33 11.83
CA ILE A 131 37.71 -51.03 12.25
C ILE A 131 38.08 -51.81 13.53
N SER A 132 37.10 -52.15 14.37
CA SER A 132 37.33 -53.05 15.51
C SER A 132 37.65 -54.46 15.07
N GLU A 133 37.08 -54.97 13.98
CA GLU A 133 37.50 -56.26 13.44
C GLU A 133 38.93 -56.18 12.91
N LEU A 134 39.30 -55.10 12.21
CA LEU A 134 40.67 -54.89 11.73
C LEU A 134 41.68 -54.78 12.88
N SER A 135 41.31 -54.15 14.00
CA SER A 135 42.21 -54.02 15.16
C SER A 135 42.50 -55.34 15.86
N THR A 136 41.62 -56.34 15.74
CA THR A 136 41.91 -57.71 16.19
C THR A 136 43.00 -58.39 15.37
N MET A 137 43.18 -57.97 14.11
CA MET A 137 44.21 -58.48 13.21
C MET A 137 45.53 -57.70 13.35
N GLU A 138 45.45 -56.37 13.37
CA GLU A 138 46.61 -55.49 13.52
C GLU A 138 46.36 -54.38 14.57
N SER A 139 47.16 -54.40 15.64
CA SER A 139 47.01 -53.45 16.76
C SER A 139 47.18 -51.96 16.40
N GLN A 140 47.76 -51.64 15.23
CA GLN A 140 47.93 -50.26 14.76
C GLN A 140 46.60 -49.52 14.54
N PHE A 141 45.52 -50.26 14.28
CA PHE A 141 44.18 -49.70 14.08
C PHE A 141 43.48 -49.26 15.37
N ASN A 142 43.99 -49.62 16.56
CA ASN A 142 43.42 -49.17 17.84
C ASN A 142 43.38 -47.64 17.96
N SER A 143 44.41 -46.95 17.46
CA SER A 143 44.43 -45.48 17.44
C SER A 143 43.32 -44.86 16.57
N LEU A 144 42.89 -45.56 15.51
CA LEU A 144 41.78 -45.10 14.67
C LEU A 144 40.44 -45.29 15.37
N LEU A 145 40.27 -46.37 16.14
CA LEU A 145 39.09 -46.58 16.99
C LEU A 145 38.94 -45.46 18.02
N ASP A 146 40.03 -45.10 18.70
CA ASP A 146 40.00 -44.03 19.71
C ASP A 146 39.55 -42.69 19.06
N MET A 147 40.06 -42.36 17.87
CA MET A 147 39.63 -41.16 17.13
C MET A 147 38.16 -41.20 16.72
N LEU A 148 37.63 -42.36 16.33
CA LEU A 148 36.20 -42.52 16.01
C LEU A 148 35.32 -42.44 17.26
N GLU A 149 35.82 -42.92 18.40
CA GLU A 149 35.13 -42.80 19.69
C GLU A 149 35.01 -41.33 20.09
N GLU A 150 36.10 -40.59 20.05
CA GLU A 150 36.10 -39.15 20.29
C GLU A 150 35.16 -38.38 19.33
N ALA A 151 35.18 -38.70 18.04
CA ALA A 151 34.28 -38.08 17.07
C ALA A 151 32.80 -38.34 17.39
N SER A 152 32.46 -39.56 17.80
CA SER A 152 31.10 -39.93 18.20
C SER A 152 30.64 -39.18 19.45
N ILE A 153 31.52 -38.99 20.43
CA ILE A 153 31.24 -38.19 21.63
C ILE A 153 30.96 -36.75 21.22
N GLN A 154 31.82 -36.13 20.40
CA GLN A 154 31.63 -34.74 19.96
C GLN A 154 30.32 -34.54 19.19
N ILE A 155 29.94 -35.49 18.33
CA ILE A 155 28.69 -35.40 17.56
C ILE A 155 27.46 -35.57 18.47
N SER A 156 27.55 -36.43 19.50
CA SER A 156 26.50 -36.56 20.50
C SER A 156 26.34 -35.26 21.29
N GLU A 157 27.44 -34.67 21.76
CA GLU A 157 27.43 -33.39 22.49
C GLU A 157 26.82 -32.25 21.67
N VAL A 158 27.21 -32.13 20.39
CA VAL A 158 26.61 -31.13 19.47
C VAL A 158 25.11 -31.37 19.29
N SER A 159 24.69 -32.63 19.19
CA SER A 159 23.26 -32.97 19.06
C SER A 159 22.48 -32.58 20.33
N ASP A 160 23.03 -32.88 21.51
CA ASP A 160 22.39 -32.57 22.79
C ASP A 160 22.32 -31.06 23.03
N GLU A 161 23.41 -30.32 22.77
CA GLU A 161 23.42 -28.86 22.86
C GLU A 161 22.39 -28.24 21.90
N LEU A 162 22.35 -28.68 20.65
CA LEU A 162 21.41 -28.17 19.66
C LEU A 162 19.95 -28.42 20.05
N ARG A 163 19.66 -29.59 20.65
CA ARG A 163 18.34 -29.92 21.19
C ARG A 163 17.99 -28.99 22.36
N HIS A 164 18.92 -28.79 23.29
CA HIS A 164 18.72 -27.86 24.41
C HIS A 164 18.49 -26.41 23.98
N TYR A 165 19.17 -25.92 22.94
CA TYR A 165 18.91 -24.59 22.40
C TYR A 165 17.54 -24.50 21.72
N SER A 166 17.14 -25.55 21.00
CA SER A 166 15.83 -25.62 20.35
C SER A 166 14.68 -25.66 21.36
N ASP A 167 14.81 -26.43 22.43
CA ASP A 167 13.79 -26.56 23.48
C ASP A 167 13.59 -25.26 24.28
N ARG A 168 14.62 -24.42 24.38
CA ARG A 168 14.55 -23.10 25.02
C ARG A 168 13.85 -22.05 24.16
N LEU A 169 13.76 -22.27 22.85
CA LEU A 169 13.11 -21.36 21.94
C LEU A 169 11.62 -21.66 21.91
N GLU A 170 10.87 -20.95 22.75
CA GLU A 170 9.42 -20.92 22.66
C GLU A 170 9.02 -20.16 21.38
N MET A 171 8.57 -20.90 20.38
CA MET A 171 7.87 -20.31 19.23
C MET A 171 6.37 -20.34 19.52
N ASP A 172 5.69 -19.24 19.22
CA ASP A 172 4.23 -19.19 19.14
C ASP A 172 3.83 -19.13 17.65
N PRO A 173 3.52 -20.29 17.02
CA PRO A 173 3.13 -20.34 15.61
C PRO A 173 1.84 -19.56 15.33
N ASN A 174 0.92 -19.50 16.31
CA ASN A 174 -0.33 -18.77 16.15
C ASN A 174 -0.05 -17.27 16.10
N ARG A 175 0.83 -16.77 16.98
CA ARG A 175 1.25 -15.37 16.97
C ARG A 175 1.94 -14.99 15.66
N LEU A 176 2.85 -15.83 15.16
CA LEU A 176 3.52 -15.59 13.87
C LEU A 176 2.50 -15.47 12.73
N PHE A 177 1.52 -16.37 12.66
CA PHE A 177 0.46 -16.34 11.65
C PHE A 177 -0.42 -15.09 11.76
N GLU A 178 -0.77 -14.66 12.98
CA GLU A 178 -1.52 -13.42 13.20
C GLU A 178 -0.74 -12.18 12.73
N LEU A 179 0.56 -12.12 13.04
CA LEU A 179 1.45 -11.05 12.59
C LEU A 179 1.52 -11.00 11.07
N GLU A 180 1.73 -12.13 10.40
CA GLU A 180 1.76 -12.21 8.94
C GLU A 180 0.47 -11.68 8.32
N LYS A 181 -0.67 -12.06 8.88
CA LYS A 181 -1.98 -11.59 8.40
C LYS A 181 -2.15 -10.07 8.61
N ARG A 182 -1.73 -9.53 9.75
CA ARG A 182 -1.81 -8.08 10.06
C ARG A 182 -0.85 -7.28 9.16
N ILE A 183 0.40 -7.70 9.03
CA ILE A 183 1.42 -7.09 8.17
C ILE A 183 1.01 -7.14 6.69
N SER A 184 0.50 -8.29 6.22
CA SER A 184 0.04 -8.43 4.83
C SER A 184 -1.08 -7.45 4.50
N LYS A 185 -2.00 -7.22 5.45
CA LYS A 185 -3.05 -6.20 5.30
C LYS A 185 -2.46 -4.79 5.23
N TYR A 186 -1.54 -4.44 6.13
CA TYR A 186 -0.81 -3.16 6.08
C TYR A 186 -0.18 -2.91 4.70
N ILE A 187 0.55 -3.90 4.17
CA ILE A 187 1.21 -3.80 2.86
C ILE A 187 0.19 -3.68 1.72
N SER A 188 -0.90 -4.44 1.76
CA SER A 188 -1.92 -4.42 0.72
C SER A 188 -2.62 -3.05 0.62
N LEU A 189 -2.97 -2.47 1.77
CA LEU A 189 -3.60 -1.17 1.87
C LEU A 189 -2.62 -0.06 1.50
N SER A 190 -1.39 -0.10 2.01
CA SER A 190 -0.39 0.91 1.69
C SER A 190 -0.11 0.98 0.19
N ARG A 191 -0.05 -0.17 -0.51
CA ARG A 191 0.06 -0.22 -1.99
C ARG A 191 -1.14 0.40 -2.69
N LYS A 192 -2.36 0.11 -2.20
CA LYS A 192 -3.61 0.64 -2.80
C LYS A 192 -3.69 2.17 -2.66
N HIS A 193 -3.27 2.68 -1.51
CA HIS A 193 -3.28 4.11 -1.20
C HIS A 193 -1.97 4.84 -1.60
N ARG A 194 -0.99 4.11 -2.15
CA ARG A 194 0.31 4.63 -2.61
C ARG A 194 1.12 5.35 -1.53
N VAL A 195 1.06 4.84 -0.31
CA VAL A 195 1.85 5.32 0.84
C VAL A 195 2.72 4.19 1.38
N THR A 196 3.69 4.50 2.21
CA THR A 196 4.40 3.47 2.97
C THR A 196 3.47 2.87 4.05
N PRO A 197 3.70 1.63 4.51
CA PRO A 197 2.90 1.04 5.59
C PRO A 197 2.92 1.86 6.89
N GLU A 198 4.03 2.55 7.15
CA GLU A 198 4.23 3.39 8.34
C GLU A 198 3.34 4.65 8.30
N GLU A 199 3.15 5.22 7.12
CA GLU A 199 2.32 6.41 6.88
C GLU A 199 0.82 6.11 6.81
N LEU A 200 0.40 4.84 6.83
CA LEU A 200 -1.00 4.45 6.64
C LEU A 200 -1.93 5.05 7.71
N TYR A 201 -1.45 5.15 8.95
CA TYR A 201 -2.17 5.82 10.04
C TYR A 201 -2.31 7.32 9.79
N GLU A 202 -1.23 7.99 9.38
CA GLU A 202 -1.26 9.43 9.11
C GLU A 202 -2.21 9.76 7.94
N LEU A 203 -2.19 8.96 6.88
CA LEU A 203 -3.14 9.08 5.78
C LEU A 203 -4.59 8.92 6.26
N HIS A 204 -4.85 7.96 7.14
CA HIS A 204 -6.18 7.76 7.72
C HIS A 204 -6.66 8.99 8.48
N GLN A 205 -5.80 9.61 9.30
CA GLN A 205 -6.12 10.86 9.99
C GLN A 205 -6.35 12.03 9.02
N GLN A 206 -5.49 12.18 8.01
CA GLN A 206 -5.63 13.23 6.99
C GLN A 206 -6.98 13.13 6.26
N LEU A 207 -7.41 11.92 5.90
CA LEU A 207 -8.71 11.72 5.24
C LEU A 207 -9.89 12.03 6.15
N ILE A 208 -9.78 11.75 7.47
CA ILE A 208 -10.81 12.13 8.45
C ILE A 208 -10.91 13.65 8.54
N GLU A 209 -9.78 14.34 8.70
CA GLU A 209 -9.73 15.80 8.77
C GLU A 209 -10.27 16.45 7.49
N GLU A 210 -9.90 15.91 6.33
CA GLU A 210 -10.39 16.38 5.04
C GLU A 210 -11.90 16.22 4.91
N LYS A 211 -12.45 15.08 5.35
CA LYS A 211 -13.90 14.84 5.38
C LYS A 211 -14.62 15.84 6.29
N GLU A 212 -14.07 16.10 7.48
CA GLU A 212 -14.66 17.10 8.39
C GLU A 212 -14.62 18.51 7.79
N ALA A 213 -13.51 18.89 7.14
CA ALA A 213 -13.38 20.17 6.47
C ALA A 213 -14.43 20.33 5.34
N LEU A 214 -14.68 19.27 4.58
CA LEU A 214 -15.72 19.25 3.55
C LEU A 214 -17.13 19.33 4.13
N LEU A 215 -17.40 18.75 5.30
CA LEU A 215 -18.70 18.88 5.96
C LEU A 215 -18.94 20.32 6.46
N ARG A 216 -17.94 20.95 7.09
CA ARG A 216 -18.06 22.35 7.58
C ARG A 216 -18.29 23.35 6.45
N GLN A 217 -17.70 23.13 5.28
CA GLN A 217 -17.96 23.95 4.10
C GLN A 217 -19.36 23.74 3.51
N ASN A 218 -20.08 22.67 3.86
CA ASN A 218 -21.45 22.40 3.38
C ASN A 218 -22.47 23.10 4.26
N ASP A 219 -22.23 23.16 5.56
CA ASP A 219 -23.13 23.80 6.53
C ASP A 219 -23.09 25.35 6.49
N GLY A 220 -22.08 25.93 5.83
CA GLY A 220 -21.87 27.38 5.72
C GLY A 220 -22.45 28.05 4.45
N LEU A 221 -23.11 27.29 3.57
CA LEU A 221 -23.79 27.76 2.34
C LEU A 221 -25.31 27.71 2.53
#